data_AF-A0A1A9BAR8-F1
#
_entry.id   AF-A0A1A9BAR8-F1
#
_cell.length_a   1.000
_cell.length_b   1.000
_cell.length_c   1.000
_cell.angle_alpha   90.00
_cell.angle_beta   90.00
_cell.angle_gamma   90.00
#
_symmetry.space_group_name_H-M   'P 1'
#
loop_
_entity.id
_entity.type
_entity.pdbx_description
1 polymer ?
#
loop_
_entity_poly.entity_id
_entity_poly.type
_entity_poly.pdbx_seq_one_letter_code
_entity_poly.pdbx_strand_id
1 'polypeptide(L)'
;MTVGAAARPGAGVTVVYCDGHRCRALRRPGMPGQESAGLAEVLRRAVRASRGAVLVRSGCLGVCERAPAVLVLDGTGRAARRGVLVGPVADAREVDVVVDLVRRADAATGGGSEAPRGDRS
;
A
#
# COMPACT_ATOMS: atom_id res chain seq x y z
N MET A 1 20.80 -4.51 -17.84
CA MET A 1 19.42 -4.88 -18.22
C MET A 1 18.46 -4.05 -17.37
N THR A 2 17.97 -2.92 -17.89
CA THR A 2 17.01 -2.05 -17.20
C THR A 2 15.60 -2.39 -17.68
N VAL A 3 14.76 -2.95 -16.79
CA VAL A 3 13.35 -3.17 -17.09
C VAL A 3 12.65 -1.81 -17.04
N GLY A 4 12.36 -1.24 -18.20
CA GLY A 4 11.51 -0.06 -18.33
C GLY A 4 10.06 -0.45 -18.01
N ALA A 5 9.62 -0.21 -16.78
CA ALA A 5 8.21 -0.30 -16.44
C ALA A 5 7.47 0.85 -17.14
N ALA A 6 6.78 0.53 -18.24
CA ALA A 6 5.87 1.45 -18.90
C ALA A 6 4.76 1.85 -17.91
N ALA A 7 4.89 3.04 -17.33
CA ALA A 7 3.86 3.64 -16.51
C ALA A 7 2.67 3.98 -17.41
N ARG A 8 1.62 3.14 -17.36
CA ARG A 8 0.33 3.44 -17.98
C ARG A 8 -0.32 4.62 -17.25
N PRO A 9 -0.99 5.56 -17.94
CA PRO A 9 -1.80 6.58 -17.27
C PRO A 9 -2.97 5.89 -16.54
N GLY A 10 -3.16 6.22 -15.26
CA GLY A 10 -4.05 5.50 -14.33
C GLY A 10 -3.31 4.85 -13.16
N ALA A 11 -2.19 5.45 -12.73
CA ALA A 11 -1.25 4.85 -11.79
C ALA A 11 -1.88 4.63 -10.41
N GLY A 12 -2.36 3.41 -10.18
CA GLY A 12 -2.96 2.93 -8.94
C GLY A 12 -2.01 2.89 -7.74
N VAL A 13 -2.58 2.63 -6.57
CA VAL A 13 -1.84 2.46 -5.31
C VAL A 13 -1.01 1.18 -5.35
N THR A 14 0.27 1.22 -4.99
CA THR A 14 1.06 0.00 -4.79
C THR A 14 1.28 -0.23 -3.30
N VAL A 15 0.79 -1.37 -2.80
CA VAL A 15 0.99 -1.81 -1.42
C VAL A 15 2.07 -2.88 -1.42
N VAL A 16 3.18 -2.64 -0.74
CA VAL A 16 4.31 -3.56 -0.63
C VAL A 16 4.41 -4.09 0.79
N TYR A 17 4.28 -5.40 0.95
CA TYR A 17 4.36 -6.09 2.23
C TYR A 17 5.73 -6.75 2.40
N CYS A 18 6.42 -6.47 3.49
CA CYS A 18 7.72 -7.08 3.82
C CYS A 18 7.54 -8.55 4.18
N ASP A 19 8.18 -9.46 3.44
CA ASP A 19 8.19 -10.89 3.73
C ASP A 19 9.58 -11.45 4.05
N GLY A 20 10.50 -10.57 4.42
CA GLY A 20 11.84 -10.95 4.91
C GLY A 20 11.80 -11.71 6.24
N HIS A 21 12.93 -12.34 6.59
CA HIS A 21 13.04 -13.25 7.74
C HIS A 21 12.55 -12.63 9.06
N ARG A 22 12.99 -11.41 9.41
CA ARG A 22 12.56 -10.72 10.63
C ARG A 22 11.07 -10.35 10.61
N CYS A 23 10.56 -9.89 9.47
CA CYS A 23 9.13 -9.65 9.29
C CYS A 23 8.33 -10.97 9.47
N ARG A 24 8.83 -12.12 8.98
CA ARG A 24 8.19 -13.43 9.17
C ARG A 24 8.15 -13.83 10.64
N ALA A 25 9.28 -13.73 11.32
CA ALA A 25 9.39 -14.11 12.73
C ALA A 25 8.48 -13.31 13.65
N LEU A 26 8.28 -12.01 13.36
CA LEU A 26 7.47 -11.12 14.21
C LEU A 26 5.99 -11.07 13.83
N ARG A 27 5.59 -11.67 12.71
CA ARG A 27 4.18 -11.79 12.37
C ARG A 27 3.57 -12.89 13.20
N ARG A 28 2.81 -12.49 14.22
CA ARG A 28 2.03 -13.43 15.02
C ARG A 28 0.94 -14.07 14.14
N PRO A 29 0.86 -15.40 14.06
CA PRO A 29 -0.29 -16.07 13.47
C PRO A 29 -1.47 -15.90 14.44
N GLY A 30 -2.43 -15.06 14.05
CA GLY A 30 -3.70 -14.91 14.74
C GLY A 30 -3.63 -14.15 16.07
N MET A 31 -4.44 -13.10 16.17
CA MET A 31 -4.70 -12.43 17.43
C MET A 31 -5.71 -13.29 18.22
N PRO A 32 -5.51 -13.55 19.52
CA PRO A 32 -6.53 -14.22 20.32
C PRO A 32 -7.80 -13.35 20.30
N GLY A 33 -8.92 -13.93 19.84
CA GLY A 33 -10.22 -13.25 19.75
C GLY A 33 -10.62 -12.68 18.39
N GLN A 34 -9.81 -12.84 17.34
CA GLN A 34 -10.24 -12.61 15.95
C GLN A 34 -10.04 -13.88 15.12
N GLU A 35 -11.08 -14.32 14.41
CA GLU A 35 -10.94 -15.24 13.29
C GLU A 35 -9.87 -14.70 12.34
N SER A 36 -8.74 -15.39 12.34
CA SER A 36 -7.43 -14.81 12.11
C SER A 36 -7.13 -14.61 10.63
N ALA A 37 -7.70 -13.58 10.02
CA ALA A 37 -7.18 -13.07 8.76
C ALA A 37 -5.81 -12.42 9.04
N GLY A 38 -4.72 -13.15 8.77
CA GLY A 38 -3.36 -12.59 8.91
C GLY A 38 -3.20 -11.32 8.09
N LEU A 39 -2.25 -10.46 8.45
CA LEU A 39 -1.99 -9.15 7.80
C LEU A 39 -2.06 -9.20 6.26
N ALA A 40 -1.48 -10.23 5.64
CA ALA A 40 -1.54 -10.42 4.19
C ALA A 40 -2.98 -10.55 3.64
N GLU A 41 -3.90 -11.22 4.34
CA GLU A 41 -5.29 -11.35 3.89
C GLU A 41 -6.07 -10.06 4.06
N VAL A 42 -5.82 -9.30 5.13
CA VAL A 42 -6.44 -7.98 5.29
C VAL A 42 -6.00 -7.03 4.17
N LEU A 43 -4.70 -7.02 3.84
CA LEU A 43 -4.18 -6.22 2.73
C LEU A 43 -4.77 -6.67 1.38
N ARG A 44 -4.93 -7.97 1.15
CA ARG A 44 -5.61 -8.48 -0.06
C ARG A 44 -7.04 -7.96 -0.15
N ARG A 45 -7.79 -7.99 0.96
CA ARG A 45 -9.18 -7.49 0.99
C ARG A 45 -9.23 -5.99 0.68
N ALA A 46 -8.34 -5.21 1.28
CA ALA A 46 -8.26 -3.76 1.03
C ALA A 46 -7.93 -3.45 -0.44
N VAL A 47 -6.95 -4.16 -1.01
CA VAL A 47 -6.55 -3.98 -2.41
C VAL A 47 -7.64 -4.39 -3.39
N ARG A 48 -8.35 -5.51 -3.13
CA ARG A 48 -9.50 -5.94 -3.96
C ARG A 48 -10.66 -4.93 -3.96
N ALA A 49 -10.80 -4.16 -2.89
CA ALA A 49 -11.84 -3.13 -2.77
C ALA A 49 -11.44 -1.80 -3.46
N SER A 50 -10.19 -1.65 -3.91
CA SER A 50 -9.69 -0.47 -4.61
C SER A 50 -9.91 -0.55 -6.12
N ARG A 51 -9.92 0.62 -6.79
CA ARG A 51 -10.15 0.76 -8.24
C ARG A 51 -8.92 0.46 -9.11
N GLY A 52 -7.83 -0.03 -8.53
CA GLY A 52 -6.61 -0.35 -9.29
C GLY A 52 -5.36 -0.56 -8.44
N ALA A 53 -5.49 -0.76 -7.13
CA ALA A 53 -4.35 -1.05 -6.29
C ALA A 53 -3.73 -2.42 -6.60
N VAL A 54 -2.43 -2.52 -6.34
CA VAL A 54 -1.68 -3.77 -6.48
C VAL A 54 -1.01 -4.11 -5.16
N LEU A 55 -1.09 -5.38 -4.75
CA LEU A 55 -0.37 -5.91 -3.60
C LEU A 55 0.88 -6.64 -4.06
N VAL A 56 2.04 -6.20 -3.58
CA VAL A 56 3.35 -6.79 -3.86
C VAL A 56 3.91 -7.41 -2.59
N ARG A 57 4.28 -8.69 -2.67
CA ARG A 57 5.08 -9.34 -1.62
C ARG A 57 6.56 -9.11 -1.93
N SER A 58 7.25 -8.43 -1.03
CA SER A 58 8.69 -8.15 -1.14
C SER A 58 9.50 -9.03 -0.21
N GLY A 59 10.81 -9.13 -0.45
CA GLY A 59 11.76 -9.70 0.51
C GLY A 59 11.96 -8.79 1.71
N CYS A 60 13.22 -8.48 2.04
CA CYS A 60 13.52 -7.51 3.09
C CYS A 60 13.35 -6.07 2.56
N LEU A 61 12.70 -5.20 3.33
CA LEU A 61 12.60 -3.76 3.03
C LEU A 61 13.72 -2.94 3.70
N GLY A 62 14.65 -3.58 4.42
CA GLY A 62 15.77 -2.91 5.11
C GLY A 62 15.40 -2.19 6.41
N VAL A 63 14.14 -2.27 6.85
CA VAL A 63 13.58 -1.56 8.01
C VAL A 63 13.19 -2.52 9.13
N CYS A 64 14.16 -3.34 9.49
CA CYS A 64 14.02 -4.44 10.45
C CYS A 64 13.56 -3.96 11.84
N GLU A 65 13.97 -2.77 12.25
CA GLU A 65 13.57 -2.10 13.49
C GLU A 65 12.08 -1.73 13.53
N ARG A 66 11.42 -1.63 12.37
CA ARG A 66 9.99 -1.34 12.23
C ARG A 66 9.17 -2.57 11.81
N ALA A 67 9.74 -3.77 11.89
CA ALA A 67 9.04 -4.98 11.48
C ALA A 67 7.90 -5.35 12.44
N PRO A 68 6.75 -5.86 11.95
CA PRO A 68 6.39 -6.06 10.53
C PRO A 68 6.10 -4.74 9.81
N ALA A 69 6.57 -4.59 8.57
CA ALA A 69 6.49 -3.34 7.82
C ALA A 69 5.69 -3.47 6.51
N VAL A 70 4.98 -2.40 6.16
CA VAL A 70 4.24 -2.22 4.92
C VAL A 70 4.59 -0.87 4.31
N LEU A 71 4.87 -0.83 3.01
CA LEU A 71 5.11 0.39 2.26
C LEU A 71 3.94 0.63 1.32
N VAL A 72 3.30 1.79 1.43
CA VAL A 72 2.22 2.21 0.52
C VAL A 72 2.77 3.30 -0.38
N LEU A 73 2.71 3.09 -1.69
CA LEU A 73 3.15 4.04 -2.71
C LEU A 73 1.94 4.60 -3.44
N ASP A 74 1.84 5.92 -3.53
CA ASP A 74 0.94 6.54 -4.49
C ASP A 74 1.54 6.46 -5.91
N GLY A 75 0.67 6.18 -6.88
CA GLY A 75 1.06 6.20 -8.30
C GLY A 75 0.92 7.59 -8.93
N THR A 76 0.40 8.57 -8.19
CA THR A 76 0.03 9.89 -8.70
C THR A 76 1.27 10.73 -9.01
N GLY A 77 1.77 10.63 -10.24
CA GLY A 77 2.72 11.59 -10.84
C GLY A 77 4.08 11.01 -11.21
N ARG A 78 4.53 11.30 -12.44
CA ARG A 78 5.83 10.88 -12.99
C ARG A 78 7.07 11.43 -12.25
N ALA A 79 6.92 12.37 -11.32
CA ALA A 79 8.04 13.11 -10.72
C ALA A 79 8.25 12.89 -9.21
N ALA A 80 7.28 12.30 -8.48
CA ALA A 80 7.45 12.01 -7.06
C ALA A 80 6.50 10.88 -6.65
N ARG A 81 6.95 9.62 -6.73
CA ARG A 81 6.27 8.54 -6.01
C ARG A 81 6.42 8.85 -4.52
N ARG A 82 5.35 9.30 -3.86
CA ARG A 82 5.38 9.46 -2.40
C ARG A 82 5.03 8.12 -1.80
N GLY A 83 5.91 7.67 -0.92
CA GLY A 83 5.77 6.41 -0.21
C GLY A 83 5.62 6.66 1.28
N VAL A 84 4.68 5.98 1.91
CA VAL A 84 4.55 5.94 3.36
C VAL A 84 4.94 4.54 3.83
N LEU A 85 6.00 4.48 4.63
CA LEU A 85 6.40 3.27 5.32
C LEU A 85 5.74 3.20 6.69
N VAL A 86 4.95 2.16 6.89
CA VAL A 86 4.22 1.87 8.13
C VAL A 86 4.84 0.64 8.80
N GLY A 87 5.04 0.72 10.10
CA GLY A 87 5.67 -0.31 10.91
C GLY A 87 6.05 0.23 12.30
N PRO A 88 5.96 -0.58 13.36
CA PRO A 88 5.48 -1.96 13.37
C PRO A 88 3.97 -2.09 13.11
N VAL A 89 3.57 -3.12 12.38
CA VAL A 89 2.17 -3.50 12.15
C VAL A 89 1.93 -4.82 12.88
N ALA A 90 1.62 -4.73 14.16
CA ALA A 90 1.56 -5.87 15.07
C ALA A 90 0.14 -6.14 15.59
N ASP A 91 -0.72 -5.12 15.63
CA ASP A 91 -2.08 -5.18 16.14
C ASP A 91 -3.13 -4.59 15.17
N ALA A 92 -4.40 -4.74 15.54
CA ALA A 92 -5.52 -4.34 14.70
C ALA A 92 -5.55 -2.83 14.39
N ARG A 93 -5.14 -1.97 15.32
CA ARG A 93 -5.16 -0.51 15.12
C ARG A 93 -4.16 -0.12 14.04
N GLU A 94 -2.98 -0.73 14.05
CA GLU A 94 -1.96 -0.45 13.04
C GLU A 94 -2.35 -1.00 11.66
N VAL A 95 -3.06 -2.14 11.64
CA VAL A 95 -3.66 -2.68 10.42
C VAL A 95 -4.69 -1.72 9.85
N ASP A 96 -5.58 -1.17 10.68
CA ASP A 96 -6.58 -0.20 10.27
C ASP A 96 -5.94 1.07 9.67
N VAL A 97 -4.85 1.55 10.27
CA VAL A 97 -4.06 2.68 9.72
C VAL A 97 -3.56 2.37 8.31
N VAL A 98 -3.05 1.17 8.06
CA VAL A 98 -2.61 0.77 6.71
C VAL A 98 -3.78 0.71 5.74
N VAL A 99 -4.92 0.13 6.15
CA VAL A 99 -6.13 0.06 5.30
C VAL A 99 -6.63 1.46 4.94
N ASP A 100 -6.65 2.39 5.89
CA ASP A 100 -7.09 3.76 5.64
C ASP A 100 -6.10 4.55 4.76
N LEU A 101 -4.80 4.24 4.84
CA LEU A 101 -3.81 4.80 3.91
C LEU A 101 -4.06 4.29 2.48
N VAL A 102 -4.34 2.99 2.30
CA VAL A 102 -4.66 2.42 0.99
C VAL A 102 -5.91 3.06 0.41
N ARG A 103 -6.97 3.22 1.21
CA ARG A 103 -8.23 3.87 0.77
C ARG A 103 -8.03 5.32 0.38
N ARG A 104 -7.27 6.09 1.16
CA ARG A 104 -6.98 7.50 0.85
C ARG A 104 -6.15 7.65 -0.43
N ALA A 105 -5.14 6.81 -0.60
CA ALA A 105 -4.33 6.81 -1.81
C ALA A 105 -5.15 6.40 -3.05
N ASP A 106 -6.10 5.46 -2.90
CA ASP A 106 -7.01 5.05 -3.99
C ASP A 106 -7.95 6.19 -4.40
N ALA A 107 -8.54 6.88 -3.40
CA ALA A 107 -9.39 8.04 -3.64
C ALA A 107 -8.65 9.18 -4.34
N ALA A 108 -7.41 9.46 -3.94
CA ALA A 108 -6.57 10.48 -4.57
C ALA A 108 -6.23 10.13 -6.03
N THR A 109 -6.10 8.84 -6.35
CA THR A 109 -5.83 8.37 -7.72
C THR A 109 -7.07 8.47 -8.61
N GLY A 110 -8.27 8.28 -8.06
CA GLY A 110 -9.55 8.43 -8.78
C GLY A 110 -10.01 9.87 -9.00
N GLY A 111 -9.40 10.85 -8.31
CA GLY A 111 -9.78 12.26 -8.31
C GLY A 111 -9.03 13.15 -9.32
N GLY A 112 -8.63 12.61 -10.48
CA GLY A 112 -7.92 13.36 -11.51
C GLY A 112 -8.75 14.51 -12.12
N SER A 113 -8.63 15.71 -11.54
CA SER A 113 -8.64 17.04 -12.18
C SER A 113 -9.50 17.22 -13.44
N GLU A 114 -10.77 17.55 -13.27
CA GLU A 114 -11.50 18.37 -14.26
C GLU A 114 -11.04 19.83 -14.08
N ALA A 115 -10.13 20.29 -14.93
CA ALA A 115 -9.77 21.71 -14.99
C ALA A 115 -10.95 22.50 -15.57
N PRO A 116 -11.33 23.67 -15.01
CA PRO A 116 -12.32 24.53 -15.64
C PRO A 116 -11.78 24.99 -17.00
N ARG A 117 -12.45 24.58 -18.08
CA ARG A 117 -12.25 25.20 -19.40
C ARG A 117 -12.69 26.65 -19.27
N GLY A 118 -11.73 27.54 -19.12
CA GLY A 118 -11.96 28.97 -19.30
C GLY A 118 -12.38 29.20 -20.74
N ASP A 119 -13.67 29.48 -20.93
CA ASP A 119 -14.21 30.06 -22.15
C ASP A 119 -13.46 31.37 -22.41
N ARG A 120 -12.66 31.41 -23.48
CA ARG A 120 -12.15 32.66 -24.03
C ARG A 120 -13.15 33.11 -25.08
N SER A 121 -13.86 34.19 -24.73
CA SER A 121 -14.65 35.03 -25.62
C SER A 121 -13.85 35.53 -26.83
#